data_AF-F8UI17-F1
#
_entry.id   AF-F8UI17-F1
#
_cell.length_a   1.000
_cell.length_b   1.000
_cell.length_c   1.000
_cell.angle_alpha   90.00
_cell.angle_beta   90.00
_cell.angle_gamma   90.00
#
_symmetry.space_group_name_H-M   'P 1'
#
loop_
_entity.id
_entity.type
_entity.pdbx_description
1 polymer ?
#
loop_
_entity_poly.entity_id
_entity_poly.type
_entity_poly.pdbx_seq_one_letter_code
_entity_poly.pdbx_strand_id
1 'polypeptide(L)'
;WVNEDEDEDGFVSRTYCTTPPWAVRYLTSCPPEGIQEIGVVTQTPFFDRDGRLVQRTGVTGSDDNDVRTVLVVPRELERMPEIPERPSKVEIDAAKELITGELLVDFPLKQSGRAHAIALLLLPFVRQLIDGPTPLHLVHAATPGSGKSLLVTVLSMIATGEHGSLLSLPDDEAEVRKVITTQLLAGAQTIIFDNLNERRTIRSPALSKALTASRYGDRLL
;
A
#
# COMPACT_ATOMS: atom_id res chain seq x y z
N TRP A 1 -16.11 11.30 15.97
CA TRP A 1 -17.38 11.08 16.66
C TRP A 1 -17.05 10.59 18.06
N VAL A 2 -17.79 11.05 19.06
CA VAL A 2 -17.52 10.72 20.45
C VAL A 2 -18.82 10.23 21.05
N ASN A 3 -18.79 9.03 21.63
CA ASN A 3 -19.84 8.59 22.54
C ASN A 3 -19.51 9.15 23.91
N GLU A 4 -20.46 9.85 24.51
CA GLU A 4 -20.42 10.28 25.90
C GLU A 4 -21.32 9.35 26.69
N ASP A 5 -20.74 8.59 27.61
CA ASP A 5 -21.47 7.78 28.58
C ASP A 5 -21.22 8.39 29.96
N GLU A 6 -22.30 8.82 30.62
CA GLU A 6 -22.29 9.34 31.99
C GLU A 6 -22.70 8.20 32.94
N ASP A 7 -21.89 7.94 33.96
CA ASP A 7 -22.22 6.95 34.99
C ASP A 7 -23.18 7.51 36.05
N GLU A 8 -23.64 6.64 36.96
CA GLU A 8 -24.59 7.01 38.02
C GLU A 8 -24.02 8.05 39.01
N ASP A 9 -22.69 8.21 39.05
CA ASP A 9 -21.97 9.18 39.88
C ASP A 9 -21.68 10.51 39.13
N GLY A 10 -22.14 10.65 37.88
CA GLY A 10 -21.99 11.86 37.07
C GLY A 10 -20.64 11.99 36.36
N PHE A 11 -19.86 10.92 36.28
CA PHE A 11 -18.60 10.90 35.54
C PHE A 11 -18.87 10.63 34.06
N VAL A 12 -18.48 11.59 33.20
CA VAL A 12 -18.64 11.48 31.75
C VAL A 12 -17.39 10.85 31.13
N SER A 13 -17.53 9.64 30.60
CA SER A 13 -16.52 8.98 29.78
C SER A 13 -16.72 9.32 28.30
N ARG A 14 -15.62 9.65 27.60
CA ARG A 14 -15.63 9.98 26.18
C ARG A 14 -14.88 8.91 25.40
N THR A 15 -15.59 8.21 24.53
CA THR A 15 -14.99 7.20 23.65
C THR A 15 -15.04 7.68 22.20
N TYR A 16 -13.88 7.78 21.55
CA TYR A 16 -13.82 8.03 20.11
C TYR A 16 -14.38 6.84 19.36
N CYS A 17 -15.46 7.04 18.61
CA CYS A 17 -16.13 6.02 17.83
C CYS A 17 -15.98 6.27 16.33
N THR A 18 -16.12 5.19 15.55
CA THR A 18 -16.20 5.26 14.09
C THR A 18 -17.42 6.07 13.65
N THR A 19 -17.29 6.77 12.52
CA THR A 19 -18.38 7.56 11.94
C THR A 19 -19.63 6.71 11.74
N PRO A 20 -20.80 7.09 12.28
CA PRO A 20 -22.03 6.32 12.11
C PRO A 20 -22.38 6.09 10.63
N PRO A 21 -22.86 4.89 10.24
CA PRO A 21 -23.15 4.58 8.84
C PRO A 21 -24.14 5.55 8.17
N TRP A 22 -25.11 6.09 8.92
CA TRP A 22 -26.05 7.08 8.38
C TRP A 22 -25.36 8.40 8.02
N ALA A 23 -24.36 8.83 8.79
CA ALA A 23 -23.63 10.06 8.54
C ALA A 23 -22.76 9.91 7.30
N VAL A 24 -22.10 8.76 7.13
CA VAL A 24 -21.38 8.43 5.89
C VAL A 24 -22.34 8.49 4.70
N ARG A 25 -23.48 7.79 4.77
CA ARG A 25 -24.48 7.77 3.69
C ARG A 25 -25.00 9.17 3.33
N TYR A 26 -25.28 10.00 4.33
CA TYR A 26 -25.74 11.38 4.14
C TYR A 26 -24.66 12.26 3.48
N LEU A 27 -23.43 12.20 3.97
CA LEU A 27 -22.30 12.95 3.39
C LEU A 27 -21.99 12.48 1.97
N THR A 28 -22.14 11.20 1.65
CA THR A 28 -21.93 10.69 0.30
C THR A 28 -23.09 10.99 -0.66
N SER A 29 -24.32 11.16 -0.16
CA SER A 29 -25.50 11.42 -1.00
C SER A 29 -25.72 12.90 -1.29
N CYS A 30 -25.29 13.77 -0.39
CA CYS A 30 -25.29 15.22 -0.57
C CYS A 30 -23.98 15.79 0.01
N PRO A 31 -22.86 15.66 -0.72
CA PRO A 31 -21.58 16.16 -0.24
C PRO A 31 -21.65 17.68 -0.06
N PRO A 32 -21.29 18.20 1.14
CA PRO A 32 -21.15 19.63 1.36
C PRO A 32 -20.27 20.30 0.31
N GLU A 33 -20.62 21.54 -0.06
CA GLU A 33 -19.77 22.34 -0.93
C GLU A 33 -18.36 22.50 -0.33
N GLY A 34 -17.34 22.35 -1.17
CA GLY A 34 -15.93 22.47 -0.76
C GLY A 34 -15.29 21.18 -0.22
N ILE A 35 -16.01 20.05 -0.14
CA ILE A 35 -15.36 18.77 0.12
C ILE A 35 -14.53 18.35 -1.10
N GLN A 36 -13.24 18.21 -0.88
CA GLN A 36 -12.30 17.73 -1.88
C GLN A 36 -12.33 16.19 -1.92
N GLU A 37 -12.48 15.62 -3.12
CA GLU A 37 -12.36 14.18 -3.32
C GLU A 37 -10.91 13.73 -3.04
N ILE A 38 -10.76 12.70 -2.21
CA ILE A 38 -9.49 12.04 -1.89
C ILE A 38 -9.51 10.70 -2.59
N GLY A 39 -8.51 10.43 -3.43
CA GLY A 39 -8.43 9.13 -4.11
C GLY A 39 -7.53 8.12 -3.40
N VAL A 40 -6.52 8.58 -2.65
CA VAL A 40 -5.58 7.70 -1.94
C VAL A 40 -5.31 8.22 -0.55
N VAL A 41 -5.32 7.33 0.44
CA VAL A 41 -4.79 7.58 1.78
C VAL A 41 -3.60 6.65 2.00
N THR A 42 -2.49 7.19 2.47
CA THR A 42 -1.28 6.43 2.80
C THR A 42 -0.70 6.88 4.13
N GLN A 43 0.03 5.98 4.79
CA GLN A 43 0.65 6.23 6.09
C GLN A 43 2.17 6.39 6.00
N THR A 44 2.74 6.07 4.85
CA THR A 44 4.18 6.11 4.57
C THR A 44 4.52 7.25 3.62
N PRO A 45 5.66 7.93 3.83
CA PRO A 45 6.15 8.95 2.91
C PRO A 45 6.22 8.43 1.46
N PHE A 46 6.04 9.30 0.48
CA PHE A 46 6.09 8.94 -0.93
C PHE A 46 6.58 10.10 -1.80
N PHE A 47 7.00 9.81 -3.01
CA PHE A 47 7.26 10.80 -4.04
C PHE A 47 6.00 11.05 -4.86
N ASP A 48 5.60 12.32 -4.95
CA ASP A 48 4.49 12.74 -5.82
C ASP A 48 4.88 12.68 -7.30
N ARG A 49 3.94 13.03 -8.19
CA ARG A 49 4.15 13.05 -9.65
C ARG A 49 5.24 14.01 -10.10
N ASP A 50 5.50 15.07 -9.33
CA ASP A 50 6.55 16.06 -9.60
C ASP A 50 7.92 15.62 -9.05
N GLY A 51 7.98 14.48 -8.35
CA GLY A 51 9.18 13.96 -7.71
C GLY A 51 9.55 14.67 -6.41
N ARG A 52 8.60 15.35 -5.77
CA ARG A 52 8.78 15.89 -4.43
C ARG A 52 8.48 14.83 -3.39
N LEU A 53 9.32 14.76 -2.36
CA LEU A 53 9.10 13.88 -1.22
C LEU A 53 8.03 14.46 -0.29
N VAL A 54 6.90 13.78 -0.21
CA VAL A 54 5.83 14.06 0.75
C VAL A 54 6.09 13.22 2.01
N GLN A 55 6.49 13.88 3.10
CA GLN A 55 6.87 13.21 4.37
C GLN A 55 6.12 13.73 5.60
N ARG A 56 5.27 14.75 5.44
CA ARG A 56 4.45 15.32 6.52
C ARG A 56 2.97 15.06 6.27
N THR A 57 2.24 14.83 7.35
CA THR A 57 0.77 14.69 7.30
C THR A 57 0.14 15.86 6.57
N GLY A 58 -0.69 15.57 5.57
CA GLY A 58 -1.29 16.59 4.73
C GLY A 58 -1.90 16.03 3.44
N VAL A 59 -2.57 16.91 2.70
CA VAL A 59 -3.14 16.61 1.40
C VAL A 59 -2.16 17.09 0.32
N THR A 60 -1.87 16.24 -0.66
CA THR A 60 -1.06 16.56 -1.83
C THR A 60 -1.87 16.29 -3.10
N GLY A 61 -1.65 17.09 -4.14
CA GLY A 61 -2.38 17.07 -5.41
C GLY A 61 -2.83 18.47 -5.79
N SER A 62 -2.73 18.82 -7.07
CA SER A 62 -3.21 20.11 -7.58
C SER A 62 -4.73 20.08 -7.78
N ASP A 63 -5.37 21.26 -7.86
CA ASP A 63 -6.80 21.35 -8.15
C ASP A 63 -7.15 20.90 -9.59
N ASP A 64 -6.15 20.68 -10.43
CA ASP A 64 -6.32 20.34 -11.84
C ASP A 64 -6.14 18.83 -12.05
N ASN A 65 -7.26 18.09 -12.06
CA ASN A 65 -7.37 16.68 -12.49
C ASN A 65 -6.44 15.63 -11.83
N ASP A 66 -5.70 16.00 -10.79
CA ASP A 66 -4.85 15.08 -10.03
C ASP A 66 -5.64 14.33 -8.95
N VAL A 67 -5.31 13.05 -8.80
CA VAL A 67 -5.82 12.25 -7.68
C VAL A 67 -5.18 12.77 -6.40
N ARG A 68 -5.98 13.42 -5.54
CA ARG A 68 -5.50 13.89 -4.24
C ARG A 68 -5.09 12.71 -3.37
N THR A 69 -3.88 12.78 -2.84
CA THR A 69 -3.32 11.80 -1.92
C THR A 69 -3.18 12.43 -0.55
N VAL A 70 -3.67 11.75 0.48
CA VAL A 70 -3.49 12.17 1.88
C VAL A 70 -2.43 11.29 2.52
N LEU A 71 -1.37 11.93 3.00
CA LEU A 71 -0.42 11.30 3.90
C LEU A 71 -0.93 11.48 5.34
N VAL A 72 -1.07 10.39 6.08
CA VAL A 72 -1.35 10.38 7.52
C VAL A 72 -0.20 9.65 8.21
N VAL A 73 0.84 10.39 8.58
CA VAL A 73 2.02 9.83 9.23
C VAL A 73 1.64 9.28 10.61
N PRO A 74 1.93 8.00 10.94
CA PRO A 74 1.76 7.46 12.27
C PRO A 74 2.54 8.27 13.30
N ARG A 75 2.04 8.31 14.53
CA ARG A 75 2.61 9.12 15.61
C ARG A 75 4.09 8.78 15.87
N GLU A 76 4.44 7.50 15.69
CA GLU A 76 5.78 6.95 15.84
C GLU A 76 6.77 7.54 14.81
N LEU A 77 6.27 7.99 13.66
CA LEU A 77 7.04 8.54 12.55
C LEU A 77 6.98 10.08 12.46
N GLU A 78 6.22 10.76 13.32
CA GLU A 78 6.14 12.24 13.35
C GLU A 78 7.49 12.93 13.58
N ARG A 79 8.43 12.23 14.24
CA ARG A 79 9.78 12.74 14.56
C ARG A 79 10.84 12.34 13.55
N MET A 80 10.44 11.79 12.40
CA MET A 80 11.38 11.43 11.35
C MET A 80 12.15 12.70 10.90
N PRO A 81 13.49 12.63 10.78
CA PRO A 81 14.27 13.77 10.32
C PRO A 81 13.86 14.15 8.89
N GLU A 82 13.99 15.43 8.54
CA GLU A 82 13.78 15.85 7.16
C GLU A 82 14.85 15.22 6.26
N ILE A 83 14.40 14.59 5.17
CA ILE A 83 15.30 14.06 4.15
C ILE A 83 15.64 15.19 3.16
N PRO A 84 16.94 15.48 2.92
CA PRO A 84 17.33 16.51 1.97
C PRO A 84 16.93 16.12 0.53
N GLU A 85 16.51 17.10 -0.28
CA GLU A 85 16.19 16.88 -1.70
C GLU A 85 17.38 16.32 -2.50
N ARG A 86 18.60 16.62 -2.04
CA ARG A 86 19.86 16.15 -2.64
C ARG A 86 20.69 15.49 -1.55
N PRO A 87 20.46 14.20 -1.25
CA PRO A 87 21.24 13.49 -0.25
C PRO A 87 22.70 13.39 -0.69
N SER A 88 23.60 13.48 0.30
CA SER A 88 25.03 13.32 0.12
C SER A 88 25.37 11.87 -0.27
N LYS A 89 26.57 11.67 -0.82
CA LYS A 89 27.07 10.33 -1.12
C LYS A 89 27.10 9.44 0.14
N VAL A 90 27.45 9.99 1.29
CA VAL A 90 27.52 9.27 2.57
C VAL A 90 26.13 8.77 2.99
N GLU A 91 25.10 9.62 2.90
CA GLU A 91 23.72 9.23 3.20
C GLU A 91 23.21 8.16 2.23
N ILE A 92 23.53 8.30 0.94
CA ILE A 92 23.18 7.30 -0.09
C ILE A 92 23.84 5.95 0.20
N ASP A 93 25.13 5.95 0.53
CA ASP A 93 25.87 4.71 0.79
C ASP A 93 25.39 4.05 2.10
N ALA A 94 25.04 4.83 3.13
CA ALA A 94 24.42 4.33 4.35
C ALA A 94 23.02 3.72 4.09
N ALA A 95 22.20 4.38 3.27
CA ALA A 95 20.88 3.86 2.90
C ALA A 95 20.97 2.55 2.09
N LYS A 96 21.95 2.45 1.19
CA LYS A 96 22.23 1.20 0.46
C LYS A 96 22.65 0.09 1.41
N GLU A 97 23.55 0.37 2.34
CA GLU A 97 24.03 -0.62 3.31
C GLU A 97 22.88 -1.11 4.20
N LEU A 98 22.01 -0.21 4.68
CA LEU A 98 20.82 -0.59 5.44
C LEU A 98 19.93 -1.56 4.65
N ILE A 99 19.74 -1.33 3.35
CA ILE A 99 18.91 -2.20 2.51
C ILE A 99 19.62 -3.52 2.18
N THR A 100 20.89 -3.48 1.77
CA THR A 100 21.58 -4.66 1.20
C THR A 100 22.41 -5.46 2.21
N GLY A 101 22.97 -4.77 3.21
CA GLY A 101 23.83 -5.32 4.25
C GLY A 101 23.11 -5.67 5.55
N GLU A 102 21.97 -5.01 5.84
CA GLU A 102 21.16 -5.32 7.03
C GLU A 102 19.82 -5.97 6.68
N LEU A 103 18.96 -5.33 5.89
CA LEU A 103 17.60 -5.82 5.63
C LEU A 103 17.56 -7.10 4.79
N LEU A 104 18.35 -7.17 3.72
CA LEU A 104 18.27 -8.27 2.74
C LEU A 104 19.33 -9.37 2.92
N VAL A 105 20.22 -9.23 3.92
CA VAL A 105 21.42 -10.10 4.06
C VAL A 105 21.06 -11.55 4.40
N ASP A 106 20.03 -11.76 5.22
CA ASP A 106 19.61 -13.08 5.70
C ASP A 106 18.76 -13.85 4.68
N PHE A 107 18.34 -13.20 3.60
CA PHE A 107 17.57 -13.86 2.54
C PHE A 107 18.51 -14.49 1.51
N PRO A 108 18.25 -15.75 1.07
CA PRO A 108 19.10 -16.47 0.13
C PRO A 108 18.89 -16.00 -1.33
N LEU A 109 19.10 -14.70 -1.58
CA LEU A 109 18.86 -14.04 -2.86
C LEU A 109 20.13 -14.00 -3.71
N LYS A 110 20.01 -14.42 -4.97
CA LYS A 110 21.00 -14.11 -6.02
C LYS A 110 20.95 -12.62 -6.37
N GLN A 111 21.92 -12.13 -7.12
CA GLN A 111 21.99 -10.72 -7.53
C GLN A 111 20.70 -10.22 -8.21
N SER A 112 20.11 -11.01 -9.12
CA SER A 112 18.82 -10.67 -9.74
C SER A 112 17.67 -10.63 -8.74
N GLY A 113 17.62 -11.58 -7.81
CA GLY A 113 16.63 -11.62 -6.72
C GLY A 113 16.73 -10.38 -5.82
N ARG A 114 17.95 -9.94 -5.49
CA ARG A 114 18.17 -8.70 -4.73
C ARG A 114 17.68 -7.47 -5.48
N ALA A 115 17.97 -7.35 -6.78
CA ALA A 115 17.48 -6.24 -7.58
C ALA A 115 15.94 -6.17 -7.62
N HIS A 116 15.27 -7.31 -7.79
CA HIS A 116 13.80 -7.37 -7.75
C HIS A 116 13.22 -7.11 -6.36
N ALA A 117 13.89 -7.55 -5.29
CA ALA A 117 13.47 -7.24 -3.91
C ALA A 117 13.57 -5.74 -3.64
N ILE A 118 14.63 -5.07 -4.11
CA ILE A 118 14.77 -3.62 -4.00
C ILE A 118 13.69 -2.91 -4.84
N ALA A 119 13.42 -3.37 -6.06
CA ALA A 119 12.33 -2.83 -6.87
C ALA A 119 10.97 -2.96 -6.17
N LEU A 120 10.67 -4.11 -5.58
CA LEU A 120 9.46 -4.35 -4.79
C LEU A 120 9.37 -3.40 -3.59
N LEU A 121 10.48 -3.22 -2.87
CA LEU A 121 10.56 -2.32 -1.72
C LEU A 121 10.30 -0.86 -2.08
N LEU A 122 10.91 -0.38 -3.16
CA LEU A 122 10.84 1.03 -3.56
C LEU A 122 9.51 1.39 -4.22
N LEU A 123 8.87 0.42 -4.89
CA LEU A 123 7.70 0.67 -5.73
C LEU A 123 6.58 1.49 -5.03
N PRO A 124 6.17 1.18 -3.79
CA PRO A 124 5.12 1.94 -3.12
C PRO A 124 5.48 3.42 -2.90
N PHE A 125 6.75 3.71 -2.60
CA PHE A 125 7.27 5.06 -2.40
C PHE A 125 7.32 5.87 -3.70
N VAL A 126 7.53 5.22 -4.84
CA VAL A 126 7.65 5.88 -6.15
C VAL A 126 6.44 5.62 -7.05
N ARG A 127 5.34 5.07 -6.52
CA ARG A 127 4.20 4.64 -7.34
C ARG A 127 3.65 5.77 -8.20
N GLN A 128 3.63 7.01 -7.69
CA GLN A 128 3.07 8.16 -8.39
C GLN A 128 4.00 8.73 -9.47
N LEU A 129 5.30 8.44 -9.41
CA LEU A 129 6.27 8.80 -10.44
C LEU A 129 6.10 7.97 -11.72
N ILE A 130 5.39 6.85 -11.65
CA ILE A 130 5.22 5.90 -12.76
C ILE A 130 3.83 6.10 -13.35
N ASP A 131 3.74 6.74 -14.51
CA ASP A 131 2.51 6.78 -15.30
C ASP A 131 2.30 5.42 -15.98
N GLY A 132 1.22 4.74 -15.59
CA GLY A 132 0.83 3.44 -16.14
C GLY A 132 1.05 2.24 -15.19
N PRO A 133 1.00 1.01 -15.75
CA PRO A 133 1.07 -0.23 -14.99
C PRO A 133 2.47 -0.51 -14.43
N THR A 134 2.50 -1.16 -13.27
CA THR A 134 3.73 -1.54 -12.56
C THR A 134 3.92 -3.05 -12.60
N PRO A 135 5.16 -3.57 -12.53
CA PRO A 135 5.41 -5.00 -12.72
C PRO A 135 4.78 -5.86 -11.62
N LEU A 136 4.30 -7.05 -12.02
CA LEU A 136 4.01 -8.13 -11.08
C LEU A 136 5.33 -8.69 -10.55
N HIS A 137 5.45 -8.78 -9.22
CA HIS A 137 6.61 -9.37 -8.57
C HIS A 137 6.31 -10.84 -8.24
N LEU A 138 7.10 -11.75 -8.80
CA LEU A 138 7.02 -13.17 -8.51
C LEU A 138 8.23 -13.61 -7.68
N VAL A 139 7.98 -14.05 -6.45
CA VAL A 139 9.01 -14.60 -5.58
C VAL A 139 8.95 -16.13 -5.62
N HIS A 140 9.99 -16.75 -6.17
CA HIS A 140 10.11 -18.19 -6.30
C HIS A 140 11.41 -18.70 -5.69
N ALA A 141 11.36 -19.89 -5.08
CA ALA A 141 12.49 -20.56 -4.45
C ALA A 141 12.20 -22.07 -4.43
N ALA A 142 13.24 -22.87 -4.71
CA ALA A 142 13.14 -24.30 -4.94
C ALA A 142 12.73 -25.13 -3.71
N THR A 143 12.86 -24.58 -2.51
CA THR A 143 12.57 -25.30 -1.26
C THR A 143 11.49 -24.57 -0.45
N PRO A 144 10.49 -25.29 0.07
CA PRO A 144 9.59 -24.74 1.09
C PRO A 144 10.36 -24.21 2.31
N GLY A 145 9.84 -23.19 2.98
CA GLY A 145 10.51 -22.60 4.15
C GLY A 145 11.72 -21.71 3.86
N SER A 146 11.96 -21.36 2.59
CA SER A 146 13.04 -20.45 2.15
C SER A 146 12.80 -18.96 2.42
N GLY A 147 11.78 -18.61 3.21
CA GLY A 147 11.48 -17.22 3.59
C GLY A 147 10.78 -16.38 2.51
N LYS A 148 10.16 -16.97 1.48
CA LYS A 148 9.45 -16.23 0.41
C LYS A 148 8.36 -15.31 0.95
N SER A 149 7.42 -15.87 1.70
CA SER A 149 6.30 -15.13 2.30
C SER A 149 6.81 -14.10 3.31
N LEU A 150 7.87 -14.45 4.07
CA LEU A 150 8.51 -13.54 5.01
C LEU A 150 9.11 -12.32 4.30
N LEU A 151 9.85 -12.54 3.20
CA LEU A 151 10.42 -11.46 2.39
C LEU A 151 9.33 -10.49 1.92
N VAL A 152 8.29 -10.99 1.27
CA VAL A 152 7.20 -10.14 0.76
C VAL A 152 6.48 -9.41 1.91
N THR A 153 6.24 -10.09 3.03
CA THR A 153 5.58 -9.50 4.20
C THR A 153 6.42 -8.38 4.82
N VAL A 154 7.73 -8.57 5.00
CA VAL A 154 8.63 -7.56 5.57
C VAL A 154 8.71 -6.34 4.65
N LEU A 155 8.90 -6.54 3.35
CA LEU A 155 8.96 -5.44 2.40
C LEU A 155 7.63 -4.67 2.30
N SER A 156 6.49 -5.39 2.35
CA SER A 156 5.17 -4.75 2.40
C SER A 156 4.98 -3.95 3.68
N MET A 157 5.38 -4.49 4.85
CA MET A 157 5.26 -3.79 6.13
C MET A 157 6.05 -2.49 6.15
N ILE A 158 7.29 -2.49 5.62
CA ILE A 158 8.09 -1.26 5.52
C ILE A 158 7.36 -0.20 4.67
N ALA A 159 6.71 -0.65 3.60
CA ALA A 159 6.05 0.23 2.65
C ALA A 159 4.65 0.68 3.06
N THR A 160 3.89 -0.11 3.82
CA THR A 160 2.46 0.16 4.11
C THR A 160 2.14 0.23 5.60
N GLY A 161 3.09 -0.10 6.49
CA GLY A 161 2.87 -0.19 7.94
C GLY A 161 2.08 -1.44 8.37
N GLU A 162 1.60 -2.25 7.43
CA GLU A 162 0.74 -3.40 7.68
C GLU A 162 1.30 -4.67 7.07
N HIS A 163 0.97 -5.81 7.68
CA HIS A 163 1.13 -7.10 7.03
C HIS A 163 0.14 -7.16 5.86
N GLY A 164 0.60 -6.98 4.63
CA GLY A 164 -0.27 -7.05 3.45
C GLY A 164 -1.13 -8.33 3.46
N SER A 165 -2.36 -8.23 2.94
CA SER A 165 -3.31 -9.36 2.95
C SER A 165 -2.74 -10.54 2.16
N LEU A 166 -2.38 -11.62 2.85
CA LEU A 166 -1.94 -12.88 2.26
C LEU A 166 -3.17 -13.67 1.79
N LEU A 167 -3.32 -13.80 0.48
CA LEU A 167 -4.42 -14.48 -0.17
C LEU A 167 -3.91 -15.73 -0.90
N SER A 168 -4.71 -16.78 -0.95
CA SER A 168 -4.48 -17.86 -1.92
C SER A 168 -5.04 -17.44 -3.28
N LEU A 169 -4.29 -17.66 -4.36
CA LEU A 169 -4.82 -17.43 -5.71
C LEU A 169 -5.84 -18.52 -6.06
N PRO A 170 -7.12 -18.18 -6.34
CA PRO A 170 -8.11 -19.19 -6.72
C PRO A 170 -7.77 -19.90 -8.03
N ASP A 171 -8.23 -21.13 -8.18
CA ASP A 171 -8.10 -21.88 -9.43
C ASP A 171 -9.12 -21.44 -10.49
N ASP A 172 -10.30 -21.01 -10.05
CA ASP A 172 -11.40 -20.55 -10.88
C ASP A 172 -11.28 -19.06 -11.22
N GLU A 173 -11.45 -18.75 -12.50
CA GLU A 173 -11.26 -17.39 -13.04
C GLU A 173 -12.34 -16.41 -12.58
N ALA A 174 -13.57 -16.87 -12.32
CA ALA A 174 -14.61 -16.01 -11.78
C ALA A 174 -14.30 -15.62 -10.33
N GLU A 175 -13.73 -16.54 -9.55
CA GLU A 175 -13.26 -16.26 -8.20
C GLU A 175 -12.02 -15.34 -8.20
N VAL A 176 -11.06 -15.53 -9.11
CA VAL A 176 -9.92 -14.60 -9.26
C VAL A 176 -10.40 -13.17 -9.48
N ARG A 177 -11.36 -12.99 -10.39
CA ARG A 177 -11.98 -11.68 -10.67
C ARG A 177 -12.64 -11.09 -9.42
N LYS A 178 -13.42 -11.87 -8.66
CA LYS A 178 -14.05 -11.40 -7.41
C LYS A 178 -13.03 -10.96 -6.37
N VAL A 179 -11.95 -11.73 -6.20
CA VAL A 179 -10.89 -11.41 -5.25
C VAL A 179 -10.21 -10.10 -5.64
N ILE A 180 -9.80 -9.94 -6.90
CA ILE A 180 -9.18 -8.70 -7.39
C ILE A 180 -10.14 -7.51 -7.19
N THR A 181 -11.39 -7.64 -7.64
CA THR A 181 -12.39 -6.57 -7.52
C THR A 181 -12.64 -6.19 -6.06
N THR A 182 -12.76 -7.17 -5.15
CA THR A 182 -12.92 -6.93 -3.71
C THR A 182 -11.75 -6.16 -3.12
N GLN A 183 -10.52 -6.56 -3.42
CA GLN A 183 -9.32 -5.92 -2.89
C GLN A 183 -9.16 -4.48 -3.43
N LEU A 184 -9.43 -4.25 -4.71
CA LEU A 184 -9.37 -2.91 -5.31
C LEU A 184 -10.46 -1.99 -4.74
N LEU A 185 -11.68 -2.50 -4.52
CA LEU A 185 -12.76 -1.75 -3.87
C LEU A 185 -12.46 -1.42 -2.40
N ALA A 186 -11.74 -2.29 -1.71
CA ALA A 186 -11.25 -2.04 -0.36
C ALA A 186 -10.10 -1.01 -0.31
N GLY A 187 -9.61 -0.55 -1.47
CA GLY A 187 -8.49 0.39 -1.54
C GLY A 187 -7.14 -0.26 -1.16
N ALA A 188 -7.01 -1.58 -1.31
CA ALA A 188 -5.76 -2.27 -0.99
C ALA A 188 -4.59 -1.72 -1.82
N GLN A 189 -3.57 -1.19 -1.14
CA GLN A 189 -2.36 -0.68 -1.79
C GLN A 189 -1.49 -1.81 -2.37
N THR A 190 -1.49 -2.97 -1.71
CA THR A 190 -0.73 -4.15 -2.08
C THR A 190 -1.60 -5.40 -1.95
N ILE A 191 -1.58 -6.27 -2.97
CA ILE A 191 -2.28 -7.57 -2.96
C ILE A 191 -1.23 -8.67 -3.08
N ILE A 192 -1.18 -9.58 -2.10
CA ILE A 192 -0.18 -10.65 -2.05
C ILE A 192 -0.87 -11.99 -2.24
N PHE A 193 -0.52 -12.69 -3.32
CA PHE A 193 -0.92 -14.08 -3.51
C PHE A 193 0.19 -15.02 -3.03
N ASP A 194 -0.08 -15.77 -1.97
CA ASP A 194 0.83 -16.76 -1.39
C ASP A 194 0.37 -18.19 -1.71
N ASN A 195 1.27 -19.16 -1.48
CA ASN A 195 1.03 -20.60 -1.72
C ASN A 195 0.63 -20.93 -3.17
N LEU A 196 1.22 -20.22 -4.13
CA LEU A 196 1.08 -20.54 -5.54
C LEU A 196 1.62 -21.95 -5.81
N ASN A 197 0.84 -22.79 -6.49
CA ASN A 197 1.26 -24.14 -6.84
C ASN A 197 2.41 -24.09 -7.86
N GLU A 198 3.61 -24.48 -7.42
CA GLU A 198 4.85 -24.42 -8.22
C GLU A 198 4.80 -25.25 -9.51
N ARG A 199 3.87 -26.21 -9.63
CA ARG A 199 3.67 -27.03 -10.83
C ARG A 199 2.67 -26.46 -11.82
N ARG A 200 2.06 -25.30 -11.53
CA ARG A 200 1.00 -24.71 -12.33
C ARG A 200 1.49 -23.44 -13.03
N THR A 201 1.26 -23.36 -14.34
CA THR A 201 1.36 -22.08 -15.05
C THR A 201 0.21 -21.17 -14.61
N ILE A 202 0.52 -19.98 -14.12
CA ILE A 202 -0.50 -18.97 -13.82
C ILE A 202 -1.04 -18.43 -15.15
N ARG A 203 -2.26 -18.83 -15.50
CA ARG A 203 -3.00 -18.35 -16.67
C ARG A 203 -4.31 -17.74 -16.20
N SER A 204 -4.35 -16.41 -16.10
CA SER A 204 -5.55 -15.68 -15.71
C SER A 204 -5.69 -14.40 -16.54
N PRO A 205 -6.70 -14.34 -17.42
CA PRO A 205 -7.09 -13.10 -18.09
C PRO A 205 -7.42 -11.95 -17.13
N ALA A 206 -8.01 -12.22 -15.97
CA ALA A 206 -8.37 -11.25 -14.94
C ALA A 206 -7.12 -10.63 -14.30
N LEU A 207 -6.14 -11.45 -13.90
CA LEU A 207 -4.84 -10.94 -13.44
C LEU A 207 -4.15 -10.12 -14.54
N SER A 208 -4.15 -10.63 -15.78
CA SER A 208 -3.53 -9.92 -16.91
C SER A 208 -4.18 -8.55 -17.15
N LYS A 209 -5.52 -8.48 -17.08
CA LYS A 209 -6.28 -7.23 -17.19
C LYS A 209 -5.95 -6.28 -16.04
N ALA A 210 -5.92 -6.78 -14.80
CA ALA A 210 -5.60 -5.97 -13.62
C ALA A 210 -4.18 -5.41 -13.66
N LEU A 211 -3.22 -6.15 -14.23
CA LEU A 211 -1.82 -5.75 -14.32
C LEU A 211 -1.52 -4.80 -15.49
N THR A 212 -2.36 -4.77 -16.53
CA THR A 212 -2.07 -4.00 -17.77
C THR A 212 -2.99 -2.81 -17.98
N ALA A 213 -4.17 -2.79 -17.37
CA ALA A 213 -5.10 -1.67 -17.48
C ALA A 213 -4.73 -0.53 -16.52
N SER A 214 -4.76 0.71 -17.03
CA SER A 214 -4.58 1.91 -16.20
C SER A 214 -5.81 2.21 -15.32
N ARG A 215 -7.00 1.79 -15.76
CA ARG A 215 -8.25 1.84 -14.99
C ARG A 215 -8.90 0.46 -15.01
N TYR A 216 -9.12 -0.10 -13.82
CA TYR A 216 -9.84 -1.36 -13.67
C TYR A 216 -11.35 -1.11 -13.64
N GLY A 217 -12.09 -1.87 -14.43
CA GLY A 217 -13.55 -1.80 -14.48
C GLY A 217 -14.14 -3.20 -14.51
N ASP A 218 -15.11 -3.43 -13.62
CA ASP A 218 -15.82 -4.70 -13.49
C ASP A 218 -17.21 -4.49 -12.88
N ARG A 219 -18.09 -5.50 -12.94
CA ARG A 219 -19.43 -5.45 -12.35
C ARG A 219 -19.39 -5.89 -10.88
N LEU A 220 -20.00 -5.11 -10.00
CA LEU A 220 -20.33 -5.54 -8.64
C LEU A 220 -21.33 -6.70 -8.72
N LEU A 221 -21.00 -7.82 -8.07
CA LEU A 221 -21.79 -9.06 -8.03
C LEU A 221 -22.39 -9.27 -6.65
#